data_AF-A0A7V2QD05-F1
#
_entry.id   AF-A0A7V2QD05-F1
#
_cell.length_a   1.000
_cell.length_b   1.000
_cell.length_c   1.000
_cell.angle_alpha   90.00
_cell.angle_beta   90.00
_cell.angle_gamma   90.00
#
_symmetry.space_group_name_H-M   'P 1'
#
loop_
_entity.id
_entity.type
_entity.pdbx_description
1 polymer ?
#
loop_
_entity_poly.entity_id
_entity_poly.type
_entity_poly.pdbx_seq_one_letter_code
_entity_poly.pdbx_strand_id
1 'polypeptide(L)'
;MRRPSVPPPPSRRHLRFVQALTAIVVIGVLIAAVWFRERIQDLEEYGYAAVFLVGLVSNATLILPIPGLAVSSLMGGVFNPWLVGVVGGLGQALGELSGYLVGYSGQRLVDRGPTYDRLYGWMERYGGWVIFGLAIVPNPLFDVGGMAAGALRFPVWKFLLWCAAGKVVKNVAFALAGYYGVEAVFR
;
A
#
# COMPACT_ATOMS: atom_id res chain seq x y z
N MET A 1 24.25 -29.43 -7.27
CA MET A 1 23.54 -28.17 -7.55
C MET A 1 23.90 -27.15 -6.47
N ARG A 2 24.63 -26.08 -6.79
CA ARG A 2 24.97 -25.00 -5.83
C ARG A 2 23.72 -24.13 -5.64
N ARG A 3 23.22 -24.03 -4.40
CA ARG A 3 22.12 -23.09 -4.08
C ARG A 3 22.62 -21.67 -4.39
N PRO A 4 21.86 -20.83 -5.10
CA PRO A 4 22.23 -19.42 -5.26
C PRO A 4 22.39 -18.81 -3.86
N SER A 5 23.55 -18.24 -3.59
CA SER A 5 23.85 -17.58 -2.33
C SER A 5 22.96 -16.36 -2.18
N VAL A 6 22.07 -16.37 -1.19
CA VAL A 6 21.24 -15.22 -0.85
C VAL A 6 22.17 -14.03 -0.58
N PRO A 7 22.00 -12.88 -1.26
CA PRO A 7 22.83 -11.70 -1.01
C PRO A 7 22.72 -11.30 0.47
N PRO A 8 23.84 -10.90 1.11
CA PRO A 8 23.83 -10.53 2.51
C PRO A 8 22.86 -9.36 2.75
N PRO A 9 22.11 -9.35 3.86
CA PRO A 9 21.17 -8.27 4.16
C PRO A 9 21.92 -6.93 4.20
N PRO A 10 21.28 -5.82 3.76
CA PRO A 10 21.89 -4.50 3.77
C PRO A 10 22.35 -4.13 5.19
N SER A 11 23.45 -3.38 5.28
CA SER A 11 24.06 -3.03 6.57
C SER A 11 23.03 -2.32 7.48
N ARG A 12 23.05 -2.63 8.78
CA ARG A 12 22.14 -2.00 9.77
C ARG A 12 22.19 -0.46 9.74
N ARG A 13 23.33 0.12 9.36
CA ARG A 13 23.51 1.57 9.19
C ARG A 13 22.78 2.09 7.94
N HIS A 14 22.89 1.39 6.81
CA HIS A 14 22.16 1.74 5.59
C HIS A 14 20.64 1.65 5.80
N LEU A 15 20.17 0.60 6.48
CA LEU A 15 18.74 0.45 6.79
C LEU A 15 18.22 1.59 7.69
N ARG A 16 18.95 1.94 8.75
CA ARG A 16 18.60 3.06 9.64
C ARG A 16 18.65 4.41 8.93
N PHE A 17 19.61 4.59 8.03
CA PHE A 17 19.71 5.80 7.21
C PHE A 17 18.51 5.94 6.27
N VAL A 18 18.14 4.88 5.55
CA VAL A 18 16.94 4.87 4.69
C VAL A 18 15.67 5.13 5.51
N GLN A 19 15.55 4.53 6.70
CA GLN A 19 14.42 4.77 7.60
C GLN A 19 14.36 6.24 8.08
N ALA A 20 15.48 6.80 8.53
CA ALA A 20 15.56 8.19 8.99
C ALA A 20 15.28 9.17 7.85
N LEU A 21 15.84 8.93 6.66
CA LEU A 21 15.59 9.72 5.47
C LEU A 21 14.10 9.67 5.07
N THR A 22 13.50 8.48 5.09
CA THR A 22 12.06 8.31 4.82
C THR A 22 11.23 9.10 5.84
N ALA A 23 11.54 9.00 7.14
CA ALA A 23 10.84 9.75 8.17
C ALA A 23 10.95 11.27 7.98
N ILE A 24 12.14 11.78 7.66
CA ILE A 24 12.37 13.21 7.40
C ILE A 24 11.58 13.68 6.18
N VAL A 25 11.61 12.92 5.07
CA VAL A 25 10.85 13.25 3.86
C VAL A 25 9.35 13.28 4.16
N VAL A 26 8.85 12.29 4.90
CA VAL A 26 7.44 12.22 5.28
C VAL A 26 7.07 13.41 6.15
N ILE A 27 7.88 13.76 7.15
CA ILE A 27 7.65 14.93 8.01
C ILE A 27 7.68 16.24 7.23
N GLY A 28 8.63 16.39 6.30
CA GLY A 28 8.70 17.56 5.42
C GLY A 28 7.46 17.70 4.54
N VAL A 29 6.98 16.58 3.98
CA VAL A 29 5.73 16.54 3.20
C VAL A 29 4.51 16.84 4.09
N LEU A 30 4.47 16.33 5.33
CA LEU A 30 3.40 16.64 6.30
C LEU A 30 3.32 18.17 6.55
N ILE A 31 4.46 18.80 6.84
CA ILE A 31 4.54 20.23 7.11
C ILE A 31 4.13 21.05 5.88
N ALA A 32 4.64 20.68 4.70
CA ALA A 32 4.31 21.37 3.45
C ALA A 32 2.82 21.25 3.11
N ALA A 33 2.22 20.07 3.27
CA ALA A 33 0.79 19.86 2.99
C ALA A 33 -0.10 20.72 3.89
N VAL A 34 0.23 20.84 5.18
CA VAL A 34 -0.51 21.71 6.12
C VAL A 34 -0.29 23.18 5.81
N TRP A 35 0.95 23.58 5.52
CA TRP A 35 1.31 24.98 5.24
C TRP A 35 0.67 25.50 3.96
N PHE A 36 0.58 24.67 2.91
CA PHE A 36 0.03 25.06 1.62
C PHE A 36 -1.43 24.66 1.41
N ARG A 37 -2.14 24.26 2.48
CA ARG A 37 -3.53 23.73 2.42
C ARG A 37 -4.48 24.57 1.57
N GLU A 38 -4.45 25.90 1.70
CA GLU A 38 -5.37 26.81 1.02
C GLU A 38 -5.10 26.87 -0.49
N ARG A 39 -3.83 26.79 -0.92
CA ARG A 39 -3.47 26.74 -2.34
C ARG A 39 -3.62 25.36 -2.96
N ILE A 40 -3.60 24.31 -2.13
CA ILE A 40 -3.80 22.92 -2.54
C ILE A 40 -5.29 22.63 -2.78
N GLN A 41 -6.20 23.32 -2.08
CA GLN A 41 -7.64 23.23 -2.31
C GLN A 41 -8.06 23.72 -3.70
N ASP A 42 -7.41 24.75 -4.23
CA ASP A 42 -7.63 25.23 -5.61
C ASP A 42 -7.17 24.22 -6.69
N LEU A 43 -6.41 23.19 -6.30
CA LEU A 43 -5.89 22.12 -7.15
C LEU A 43 -6.59 20.77 -6.90
N GLU A 44 -7.82 20.77 -6.40
CA GLU A 44 -8.60 19.57 -6.03
C GLU A 44 -8.54 18.45 -7.08
N GLU A 45 -8.68 18.79 -8.36
CA GLU A 45 -8.65 17.82 -9.47
C GLU A 45 -7.28 17.11 -9.60
N TYR A 46 -6.18 17.83 -9.37
CA TYR A 46 -4.83 17.26 -9.35
C TYR A 46 -4.50 16.57 -8.02
N GLY A 47 -5.14 16.98 -6.91
CA GLY A 47 -4.98 16.38 -5.59
C GLY A 47 -5.41 14.92 -5.55
N TYR A 48 -6.57 14.60 -6.12
CA TYR A 48 -7.04 13.21 -6.21
C TYR A 48 -6.18 12.37 -7.16
N ALA A 49 -5.75 12.93 -8.29
CA ALA A 49 -4.83 12.25 -9.20
C ALA A 49 -3.48 11.95 -8.52
N ALA A 50 -2.96 12.88 -7.72
CA ALA A 50 -1.75 12.66 -6.93
C ALA A 50 -1.95 11.56 -5.87
N VAL A 51 -3.07 11.54 -5.15
CA VAL A 51 -3.42 10.47 -4.19
C VAL A 51 -3.45 9.10 -4.88
N PHE A 52 -4.06 9.03 -6.06
CA PHE A 52 -4.09 7.80 -6.86
C PHE A 52 -2.69 7.33 -7.23
N LEU A 53 -1.88 8.21 -7.83
CA LEU A 53 -0.54 7.89 -8.32
C LEU A 53 0.40 7.52 -7.18
N VAL A 54 0.32 8.22 -6.06
CA VAL A 54 1.09 7.88 -4.86
C VAL A 54 0.64 6.53 -4.31
N GLY A 55 -0.67 6.26 -4.25
CA GLY A 55 -1.18 4.94 -3.86
C GLY A 55 -0.68 3.82 -4.77
N LEU A 56 -0.69 4.04 -6.09
CA LEU A 56 -0.17 3.14 -7.11
C LEU A 56 1.31 2.85 -6.90
N VAL A 57 2.14 3.89 -6.78
CA VAL A 57 3.60 3.74 -6.64
C VAL A 57 3.97 3.13 -5.29
N SER A 58 3.31 3.55 -4.19
CA SER A 58 3.58 3.07 -2.83
C SER A 58 3.49 1.55 -2.72
N ASN A 59 2.54 0.95 -3.45
CA ASN A 59 2.34 -0.49 -3.46
C ASN A 59 3.01 -1.19 -4.66
N ALA A 60 3.35 -0.46 -5.73
CA ALA A 60 4.08 -1.02 -6.86
C ALA A 60 5.58 -1.22 -6.56
N THR A 61 6.17 -0.41 -5.66
CA THR A 61 7.59 -0.49 -5.34
C THR A 61 7.84 -1.26 -4.05
N LEU A 62 8.38 -2.47 -4.16
CA LEU A 62 8.91 -3.28 -3.05
C LEU A 62 10.07 -2.59 -2.27
N ILE A 63 10.59 -1.46 -2.77
CA ILE A 63 11.89 -0.89 -2.41
C ILE A 63 11.78 0.47 -1.69
N LEU A 64 10.70 1.24 -1.92
CA LEU A 64 10.49 2.54 -1.29
C LEU A 64 9.24 2.47 -0.41
N PRO A 65 9.39 2.39 0.93
CA PRO A 65 8.26 2.45 1.84
C PRO A 65 7.73 3.89 1.87
N ILE A 66 6.99 4.28 0.83
CA ILE A 66 6.16 5.48 0.88
C ILE A 66 5.01 5.12 1.82
N PRO A 67 4.85 5.82 2.95
CA PRO A 67 3.77 5.51 3.89
C PRO A 67 2.44 5.94 3.29
N GLY A 68 1.87 5.09 2.42
CA GLY A 68 0.60 5.37 1.74
C GLY A 68 -0.55 5.66 2.72
N LEU A 69 -0.47 5.12 3.94
CA LEU A 69 -1.40 5.45 5.02
C LEU A 69 -1.23 6.88 5.55
N ALA A 70 0.01 7.36 5.69
CA ALA A 70 0.28 8.73 6.11
C ALA A 70 -0.19 9.73 5.05
N VAL A 71 -0.02 9.39 3.77
CA VAL A 71 -0.55 10.19 2.65
C VAL A 71 -2.08 10.23 2.69
N SER A 72 -2.75 9.09 2.87
CA SER A 72 -4.22 9.06 2.98
C SER A 72 -4.74 9.86 4.18
N SER A 73 -4.09 9.77 5.34
CA SER A 73 -4.45 10.59 6.51
C SER A 73 -4.22 12.08 6.26
N LEU A 74 -3.08 12.46 5.70
CA LEU A 74 -2.77 13.84 5.35
C LEU A 74 -3.80 14.45 4.40
N MET A 75 -4.00 13.77 3.27
CA MET A 75 -4.85 14.26 2.20
C MET A 75 -6.32 14.22 2.64
N GLY A 76 -6.70 13.30 3.52
CA GLY A 76 -8.01 13.29 4.17
C GLY A 76 -8.27 14.50 5.06
N GLY A 77 -7.23 15.15 5.61
CA GLY A 77 -7.36 16.40 6.37
C GLY A 77 -7.45 17.67 5.51
N VAL A 78 -7.16 17.58 4.21
CA VAL A 78 -7.16 18.71 3.27
C VAL A 78 -8.33 18.63 2.28
N PHE A 79 -8.62 17.42 1.80
CA PHE A 79 -9.66 17.12 0.80
C PHE A 79 -10.79 16.27 1.39
N ASN A 80 -11.83 15.98 0.59
CA ASN A 80 -12.89 15.05 1.02
C ASN A 80 -12.30 13.65 1.36
N PRO A 81 -12.37 13.21 2.64
CA PRO A 81 -11.71 12.00 3.10
C PRO A 81 -12.27 10.71 2.48
N TRP A 82 -13.55 10.72 2.06
CA TRP A 82 -14.16 9.59 1.37
C TRP A 82 -13.56 9.40 -0.02
N LEU A 83 -13.44 10.48 -0.79
CA LEU A 83 -12.84 10.45 -2.12
C LEU A 83 -11.35 10.11 -2.04
N VAL A 84 -10.61 10.68 -1.08
CA VAL A 84 -9.21 10.33 -0.83
C VAL A 84 -9.08 8.83 -0.55
N GLY A 85 -9.92 8.29 0.33
CA GLY A 85 -9.89 6.88 0.70
C GLY A 85 -10.21 5.94 -0.48
N VAL A 86 -11.21 6.29 -1.29
CA VAL A 86 -11.58 5.53 -2.50
C VAL A 86 -10.47 5.58 -3.54
N VAL A 87 -10.02 6.78 -3.91
CA VAL A 87 -9.03 6.98 -4.97
C VAL A 87 -7.66 6.41 -4.57
N GLY A 88 -7.23 6.64 -3.33
CA GLY A 88 -5.99 6.08 -2.80
C GLY A 88 -6.05 4.56 -2.65
N GLY A 89 -7.21 4.02 -2.24
CA GLY A 89 -7.44 2.57 -2.16
C GLY A 89 -7.37 1.88 -3.53
N LEU A 90 -7.98 2.49 -4.56
CA LEU A 90 -7.93 1.99 -5.94
C LEU A 90 -6.52 2.05 -6.52
N GLY A 91 -5.81 3.17 -6.31
CA GLY A 91 -4.40 3.29 -6.70
C GLY A 91 -3.55 2.19 -6.06
N GLN A 92 -3.68 2.00 -4.74
CA GLN A 92 -2.97 0.93 -4.02
C GLN A 92 -3.31 -0.46 -4.56
N ALA A 93 -4.57 -0.75 -4.87
CA ALA A 93 -4.97 -2.05 -5.40
C ALA A 93 -4.41 -2.34 -6.79
N LEU A 94 -4.31 -1.31 -7.65
CA LEU A 94 -3.64 -1.43 -8.94
C LEU A 94 -2.13 -1.61 -8.78
N GLY A 95 -1.52 -0.99 -7.76
CA GLY A 95 -0.09 -1.15 -7.47
C GLY A 95 0.25 -2.61 -7.14
N GLU A 96 -0.66 -3.29 -6.43
CA GLU A 96 -0.53 -4.71 -6.03
C GLU A 96 -0.63 -5.70 -7.20
N LEU A 97 -1.08 -5.25 -8.38
CA LEU A 97 -0.99 -6.07 -9.59
C LEU A 97 0.46 -6.43 -9.92
N SER A 98 1.43 -5.61 -9.53
CA SER A 98 2.86 -5.93 -9.72
C SER A 98 3.21 -7.25 -9.03
N GLY A 99 2.85 -7.41 -7.75
CA GLY A 99 3.05 -8.62 -6.96
C GLY A 99 2.26 -9.80 -7.52
N TYR A 100 1.00 -9.58 -7.92
CA TYR A 100 0.20 -10.59 -8.60
C TYR A 100 0.88 -11.12 -9.88
N LEU A 101 1.37 -10.21 -10.74
CA LEU A 101 2.02 -10.59 -12.00
C LEU A 101 3.34 -11.31 -11.78
N VAL A 102 4.11 -10.92 -10.76
CA VAL A 102 5.31 -11.67 -10.34
C VAL A 102 4.94 -13.11 -9.98
N GLY A 103 3.91 -13.31 -9.16
CA GLY A 103 3.39 -14.64 -8.83
C GLY A 103 2.89 -15.42 -10.04
N TYR A 104 2.13 -14.76 -10.93
CA TYR A 104 1.55 -15.35 -12.14
C TYR A 104 2.62 -15.81 -13.14
N SER A 105 3.71 -15.04 -13.27
CA SER A 105 4.83 -15.36 -14.16
C SER A 105 5.63 -16.59 -13.72
N GLY A 106 5.39 -17.10 -12.51
CA GLY A 106 6.08 -18.28 -11.98
C GLY A 106 7.58 -18.06 -11.77
N GLN A 107 8.04 -16.81 -11.72
CA GLN A 107 9.43 -16.47 -11.46
C GLN A 107 9.86 -17.10 -10.13
N ARG A 108 11.02 -17.76 -10.12
CA ARG A 108 11.65 -18.38 -8.93
C ARG A 108 12.06 -17.37 -7.85
N LEU A 109 11.65 -16.11 -7.96
CA LEU A 109 11.83 -15.06 -6.96
C LEU A 109 10.87 -15.20 -5.77
N VAL A 110 9.85 -16.06 -5.86
CA VAL A 110 8.98 -16.36 -4.72
C VAL A 110 9.74 -17.26 -3.75
N ASP A 111 10.22 -16.68 -2.65
CA ASP A 111 10.72 -17.43 -1.50
C ASP A 111 9.59 -18.32 -0.95
N ARG A 112 9.61 -19.60 -1.31
CA ARG A 112 8.68 -20.63 -0.81
C ARG A 112 8.98 -20.92 0.66
N GLY A 113 8.50 -20.03 1.52
CA GLY A 113 8.57 -20.16 2.97
C GLY A 113 7.24 -20.63 3.58
N PRO A 114 7.24 -20.96 4.89
CA PRO A 114 6.05 -21.46 5.58
C PRO A 114 4.87 -20.48 5.55
N THR A 115 5.13 -19.17 5.50
CA THR A 115 4.10 -18.14 5.33
C THR A 115 3.43 -18.20 3.97
N TYR A 116 4.22 -18.42 2.91
CA TYR A 116 3.70 -18.55 1.54
C TYR A 116 2.79 -19.77 1.44
N ASP A 117 3.23 -20.94 1.95
CA ASP A 117 2.44 -22.18 1.89
C ASP A 117 1.12 -22.05 2.69
N ARG A 118 1.14 -21.37 3.83
CA ARG A 118 -0.06 -21.10 4.62
C ARG A 118 -1.04 -20.18 3.90
N LEU A 119 -0.54 -19.11 3.29
CA LEU A 119 -1.37 -18.19 2.51
C LEU A 119 -1.94 -18.88 1.26
N TYR A 120 -1.13 -19.70 0.60
CA TYR A 120 -1.55 -20.51 -0.54
C TYR A 120 -2.73 -21.42 -0.17
N GLY A 121 -2.61 -22.21 0.93
CA GLY A 121 -3.69 -23.09 1.37
C GLY A 121 -4.95 -22.34 1.84
N TRP A 122 -4.80 -21.17 2.47
CA TRP A 122 -5.93 -20.32 2.81
C TRP A 122 -6.62 -19.75 1.56
N MET A 123 -5.85 -19.35 0.56
CA MET A 123 -6.37 -18.82 -0.69
C MET A 123 -7.12 -19.89 -1.49
N GLU A 124 -6.66 -21.15 -1.49
CA GLU A 124 -7.42 -22.26 -2.07
C GLU A 124 -8.76 -22.48 -1.38
N ARG A 125 -8.81 -22.34 -0.04
CA ARG A 125 -10.02 -22.61 0.75
C ARG A 125 -11.02 -21.45 0.81
N TYR A 126 -10.54 -20.21 0.90
CA TYR A 126 -11.34 -19.01 1.17
C TYR A 126 -11.28 -17.96 0.05
N GLY A 127 -10.36 -18.10 -0.90
CA GLY A 127 -10.26 -17.27 -2.10
C GLY A 127 -10.18 -15.76 -1.80
N GLY A 128 -11.12 -15.02 -2.40
CA GLY A 128 -11.20 -13.56 -2.31
C GLY A 128 -11.27 -12.99 -0.89
N TRP A 129 -11.83 -13.74 0.06
CA TRP A 129 -11.93 -13.30 1.45
C TRP A 129 -10.56 -13.16 2.13
N VAL A 130 -9.59 -13.99 1.75
CA VAL A 130 -8.21 -13.87 2.24
C VAL A 130 -7.58 -12.57 1.74
N ILE A 131 -7.77 -12.28 0.45
CA ILE A 131 -7.27 -11.05 -0.18
C ILE A 131 -7.90 -9.84 0.52
N PHE A 132 -9.21 -9.84 0.71
CA PHE A 132 -9.90 -8.75 1.40
C PHE A 132 -9.40 -8.54 2.84
N GLY A 133 -9.30 -9.62 3.62
CA GLY A 133 -8.84 -9.55 5.01
C GLY A 133 -7.40 -9.05 5.13
N LEU A 134 -6.51 -9.53 4.27
CA LEU A 134 -5.14 -9.02 4.21
C LEU A 134 -5.10 -7.56 3.74
N ALA A 135 -6.00 -7.12 2.86
CA ALA A 135 -5.98 -5.76 2.32
C ALA A 135 -6.41 -4.69 3.34
N ILE A 136 -7.30 -5.04 4.27
CA ILE A 136 -7.80 -4.14 5.32
C ILE A 136 -6.72 -3.82 6.34
N VAL A 137 -5.98 -4.84 6.78
CA VAL A 137 -5.02 -4.68 7.88
C VAL A 137 -3.72 -4.10 7.32
N PRO A 138 -3.11 -3.07 7.95
CA PRO A 138 -1.74 -2.66 7.63
C PRO A 138 -0.78 -3.82 7.94
N ASN A 139 -0.42 -4.60 6.94
CA ASN A 139 0.48 -5.74 7.13
C ASN A 139 1.43 -5.90 5.93
N PRO A 140 2.68 -6.32 6.18
CA PRO A 140 3.65 -6.64 5.12
C PRO A 140 3.38 -8.00 4.45
N LEU A 141 2.36 -8.74 4.90
CA LEU A 141 2.01 -10.07 4.37
C LEU A 141 1.18 -9.97 3.10
N PHE A 142 0.57 -8.81 2.83
CA PHE A 142 -0.27 -8.62 1.66
C PHE A 142 0.50 -8.85 0.36
N ASP A 143 1.74 -8.36 0.26
CA ASP A 143 2.59 -8.53 -0.93
C ASP A 143 2.83 -10.02 -1.24
N VAL A 144 3.05 -10.83 -0.20
CA VAL A 144 3.17 -12.30 -0.30
C VAL A 144 1.83 -12.93 -0.71
N GLY A 145 0.73 -12.41 -0.18
CA GLY A 145 -0.63 -12.81 -0.58
C GLY A 145 -0.93 -12.50 -2.05
N GLY A 146 -0.52 -11.34 -2.55
CA GLY A 146 -0.63 -10.95 -3.96
C GLY A 146 0.14 -11.91 -4.87
N MET A 147 1.39 -12.21 -4.53
CA MET A 147 2.19 -13.22 -5.24
C MET A 147 1.54 -14.62 -5.19
N ALA A 148 1.04 -15.05 -4.03
CA ALA A 148 0.35 -16.34 -3.90
C ALA A 148 -0.93 -16.40 -4.75
N ALA A 149 -1.70 -15.32 -4.81
CA ALA A 149 -2.90 -15.22 -5.64
C ALA A 149 -2.55 -15.30 -7.14
N GLY A 150 -1.44 -14.66 -7.55
CA GLY A 150 -0.88 -14.75 -8.89
C GLY A 150 -0.46 -16.18 -9.25
N ALA A 151 0.28 -16.84 -8.36
CA ALA A 151 0.77 -18.21 -8.56
C ALA A 151 -0.38 -19.23 -8.69
N LEU A 152 -1.47 -19.01 -7.95
CA LEU A 152 -2.73 -19.77 -8.05
C LEU A 152 -3.55 -19.45 -9.30
N ARG A 153 -3.12 -18.47 -10.11
CA ARG A 153 -3.86 -17.95 -11.27
C ARG A 153 -5.28 -17.51 -10.89
N PHE A 154 -5.44 -16.94 -9.69
CA PHE A 154 -6.72 -16.43 -9.22
C PHE A 154 -7.22 -15.36 -10.19
N PRO A 155 -8.49 -15.34 -10.63
CA PRO A 155 -8.93 -14.41 -11.68
C PRO A 155 -8.61 -12.95 -11.33
N VAL A 156 -7.89 -12.25 -12.22
CA VAL A 156 -7.34 -10.90 -11.97
C VAL A 156 -8.42 -9.91 -11.53
N TRP A 157 -9.58 -9.94 -12.18
CA TRP A 157 -10.69 -9.04 -11.83
C TRP A 157 -11.25 -9.31 -10.43
N LYS A 158 -11.27 -10.58 -9.99
CA LYS A 158 -11.67 -10.95 -8.62
C LYS A 158 -10.62 -10.49 -7.62
N PHE A 159 -9.34 -10.71 -7.94
CA PHE A 159 -8.23 -10.21 -7.11
C PHE A 159 -8.34 -8.71 -6.90
N LEU A 160 -8.48 -7.95 -7.99
CA LEU A 160 -8.63 -6.50 -7.96
C LEU A 160 -9.88 -6.06 -7.18
N LEU A 161 -11.02 -6.72 -7.37
CA LEU A 161 -12.25 -6.38 -6.65
C LEU A 161 -12.07 -6.52 -5.12
N TRP A 162 -11.58 -7.67 -4.67
CA TRP A 162 -11.39 -7.93 -3.24
C TRP A 162 -10.26 -7.09 -2.63
N CYS A 163 -9.16 -6.90 -3.38
CA CYS A 163 -8.06 -6.05 -2.97
C CYS A 163 -8.50 -4.58 -2.87
N ALA A 164 -9.18 -4.06 -3.89
CA ALA A 164 -9.71 -2.69 -3.91
C ALA A 164 -10.67 -2.47 -2.76
N ALA A 165 -11.63 -3.37 -2.53
CA ALA A 165 -12.57 -3.25 -1.43
C ALA A 165 -11.84 -3.12 -0.07
N GLY A 166 -10.87 -3.98 0.20
CA GLY A 166 -10.13 -3.92 1.47
C GLY A 166 -9.23 -2.69 1.58
N LYS A 167 -8.54 -2.30 0.50
CA LYS A 167 -7.67 -1.12 0.48
C LYS A 167 -8.51 0.17 0.60
N VAL A 168 -9.68 0.26 -0.03
CA VAL A 168 -10.59 1.40 0.12
C VAL A 168 -11.07 1.53 1.56
N VAL A 169 -11.55 0.45 2.18
CA VAL A 169 -11.97 0.47 3.59
C VAL A 169 -10.84 0.96 4.49
N LYS A 170 -9.64 0.41 4.33
CA LYS A 170 -8.45 0.83 5.07
C LYS A 170 -8.13 2.32 4.84
N ASN A 171 -8.07 2.78 3.59
CA ASN A 171 -7.66 4.15 3.29
C ASN A 171 -8.72 5.17 3.70
N VAL A 172 -10.01 4.85 3.60
CA VAL A 172 -11.10 5.69 4.14
C VAL A 172 -10.96 5.83 5.66
N ALA A 173 -10.71 4.74 6.39
CA ALA A 173 -10.53 4.80 7.83
C ALA A 173 -9.36 5.71 8.23
N PHE A 174 -8.22 5.61 7.52
CA PHE A 174 -7.06 6.47 7.76
C PHE A 174 -7.27 7.92 7.33
N ALA A 175 -7.98 8.16 6.22
CA ALA A 175 -8.33 9.49 5.75
C ALA A 175 -9.27 10.21 6.73
N LEU A 176 -10.27 9.50 7.25
CA LEU A 176 -11.16 10.01 8.31
C LEU A 176 -10.40 10.29 9.60
N ALA A 177 -9.49 9.40 10.00
CA ALA A 177 -8.65 9.63 11.17
C ALA A 177 -7.78 10.89 11.02
N GLY A 178 -7.26 11.15 9.81
CA GLY A 178 -6.55 12.39 9.50
C GLY A 178 -7.44 13.62 9.50
N TYR A 179 -8.63 13.53 8.91
CA TYR A 179 -9.64 14.60 8.91
C TYR A 179 -9.99 15.05 10.34
N TYR A 180 -10.42 14.11 11.18
CA TYR A 180 -10.80 14.42 12.56
C TYR A 180 -9.58 14.74 13.45
N GLY A 181 -8.42 14.13 13.19
CA GLY A 181 -7.19 14.42 13.93
C GLY A 181 -6.69 15.85 13.71
N VAL A 182 -6.76 16.35 12.48
CA VAL A 182 -6.45 17.75 12.17
C VAL A 182 -7.48 18.68 12.79
N GLU A 183 -8.78 18.36 12.69
CA GLU A 183 -9.84 19.18 13.31
C GLU A 183 -9.70 19.29 14.85
N ALA A 184 -9.20 18.25 15.52
CA ALA A 184 -8.99 18.23 16.97
C ALA A 184 -7.75 19.02 17.44
N VAL A 185 -6.75 19.24 16.57
CA VAL A 185 -5.51 19.97 16.92
C VAL A 185 -5.63 21.48 16.67
N PHE A 186 -6.54 21.89 15.77
CA PHE A 186 -6.73 23.29 15.38
C PHE A 186 -8.01 23.94 15.97
N ARG A 187 -8.68 23.27 16.93
CA ARG A 187 -9.70 23.86 17.81
C ARG A 187 -9.08 24.19 19.16
#